data_AF-A0A927U3H1-F1
#
_entry.id   AF-A0A927U3H1-F1
#
_cell.length_a   1.000
_cell.length_b   1.000
_cell.length_c   1.000
_cell.angle_alpha   90.00
_cell.angle_beta   90.00
_cell.angle_gamma   90.00
#
_symmetry.space_group_name_H-M   'P 1'
#
loop_
_entity.id
_entity.type
_entity.pdbx_description
1 polymer ?
#
loop_
_entity_poly.entity_id
_entity_poly.type
_entity_poly.pdbx_seq_one_letter_code
_entity_poly.pdbx_strand_id
1 'polypeptide(L)'
;MKKNAKKAVATLISILGSALGIYIGGYWLFVIPVYTLVTAFTGGTLTAGILLINIIKIFVASTIGGAIWCLCDIIAGYFRELPDDD
;
A
#
# COMPACT_ATOMS: atom_id res chain seq x y z
N MET A 1 -10.02 19.81 -21.90
CA MET A 1 -10.34 19.89 -20.46
C MET A 1 -9.45 20.92 -19.80
N LYS A 2 -9.97 21.83 -18.96
CA LYS A 2 -9.19 22.94 -18.35
C LYS A 2 -7.94 22.40 -17.64
N LYS A 3 -6.81 23.08 -17.80
CA LYS A 3 -5.47 22.81 -17.21
C LYS A 3 -5.51 22.37 -15.73
N ASN A 4 -6.42 22.96 -14.96
CA ASN A 4 -6.63 22.68 -13.55
C ASN A 4 -7.27 21.31 -13.28
N ALA A 5 -8.12 20.82 -14.19
CA ALA A 5 -8.81 19.53 -14.04
C ALA A 5 -7.84 18.35 -14.24
N LYS A 6 -6.95 18.40 -15.23
CA LYS A 6 -5.93 17.35 -15.44
C LYS A 6 -4.96 17.27 -14.24
N LYS A 7 -4.52 18.43 -13.74
CA LYS A 7 -3.65 18.53 -12.56
C LYS A 7 -4.35 18.02 -11.29
N ALA A 8 -5.62 18.36 -11.09
CA ALA A 8 -6.42 17.89 -9.96
C ALA A 8 -6.61 16.36 -9.98
N VAL A 9 -6.85 15.77 -11.15
CA VAL A 9 -6.98 14.31 -11.30
C VAL A 9 -5.66 13.59 -11.00
N ALA A 10 -4.53 14.12 -11.48
CA ALA A 10 -3.21 13.55 -11.16
C ALA A 10 -2.92 13.58 -9.65
N THR A 11 -3.23 14.68 -8.98
CA THR A 11 -3.06 14.82 -7.53
C THR A 11 -4.00 13.90 -6.76
N LEU A 12 -5.26 13.76 -7.19
CA LEU A 12 -6.21 12.84 -6.57
C LEU A 12 -5.75 11.38 -6.70
N ILE A 13 -5.24 10.96 -7.86
CA ILE A 13 -4.73 9.60 -8.07
C ILE A 13 -3.50 9.32 -7.19
N SER A 14 -2.59 10.28 -7.05
CA SER A 14 -1.41 10.14 -6.18
C SER A 14 -1.78 10.02 -4.69
N ILE A 15 -2.71 10.84 -4.21
CA ILE A 15 -3.20 10.79 -2.82
C ILE A 15 -3.94 9.47 -2.57
N LEU A 16 -4.80 9.06 -3.50
CA LEU A 16 -5.60 7.85 -3.38
C LEU A 16 -4.73 6.59 -3.47
N GLY A 17 -3.68 6.61 -4.31
CA GLY A 17 -2.65 5.57 -4.38
C GLY A 17 -1.81 5.46 -3.11
N SER A 18 -1.44 6.59 -2.51
CA SER A 18 -0.74 6.62 -1.22
C SER A 18 -1.62 6.09 -0.09
N ALA A 19 -2.90 6.47 -0.06
CA ALA A 19 -3.87 5.95 0.90
C ALA A 19 -4.08 4.44 0.71
N LEU A 20 -4.18 3.95 -0.53
CA LEU A 20 -4.29 2.51 -0.80
C LEU A 20 -3.02 1.74 -0.41
N GLY A 21 -1.84 2.29 -0.69
CA GLY A 21 -0.56 1.69 -0.29
C GLY A 21 -0.44 1.54 1.23
N ILE A 22 -0.84 2.57 1.98
CA ILE A 22 -0.89 2.55 3.45
C ILE A 22 -1.97 1.59 3.96
N TYR A 23 -3.14 1.55 3.32
CA TYR A 23 -4.23 0.66 3.73
C TYR A 23 -3.88 -0.82 3.49
N ILE A 24 -3.36 -1.16 2.30
CA ILE A 24 -3.02 -2.53 1.95
C ILE A 24 -1.77 -2.98 2.70
N GLY A 25 -0.70 -2.16 2.69
CA GLY A 25 0.55 -2.48 3.37
C GLY A 25 0.45 -2.43 4.89
N GLY A 26 -0.30 -1.47 5.44
CA GLY A 26 -0.48 -1.28 6.87
C GLY A 26 -1.62 -2.12 7.45
N TYR A 27 -2.86 -1.94 6.99
CA TYR A 27 -4.00 -2.59 7.63
C TYR A 27 -4.06 -4.09 7.31
N TRP A 28 -3.99 -4.47 6.04
CA TRP A 28 -4.17 -5.86 5.63
C TRP A 28 -3.00 -6.77 6.01
N LEU A 29 -1.80 -6.21 6.03
CA LEU A 29 -0.56 -6.97 6.17
C LEU A 29 0.18 -6.73 7.48
N PHE A 30 -0.27 -5.80 8.33
CA PHE A 30 0.24 -5.62 9.68
C PHE A 30 -0.82 -6.01 10.73
N VAL A 31 -2.02 -5.42 10.66
CA VAL A 31 -3.05 -5.61 11.70
C VAL A 31 -3.59 -7.03 11.73
N ILE A 32 -3.94 -7.59 10.56
CA ILE A 32 -4.47 -8.96 10.45
C ILE A 32 -3.46 -10.01 10.96
N PRO A 33 -2.21 -10.06 10.46
CA PRO A 33 -1.24 -11.05 10.95
C PRO A 33 -0.91 -10.88 12.43
N VAL A 34 -0.81 -9.65 12.95
CA VAL A 34 -0.58 -9.40 14.38
C VAL A 34 -1.76 -9.92 15.21
N TYR A 35 -3.00 -9.68 14.78
CA TYR A 35 -4.19 -10.20 15.46
C TYR A 35 -4.18 -11.72 15.49
N THR A 36 -3.90 -12.37 14.36
CA THR A 36 -3.77 -13.83 14.28
C THR A 36 -2.68 -14.36 15.22
N LEU A 37 -1.55 -13.65 15.34
CA LEU A 37 -0.48 -13.99 16.28
C LEU A 37 -0.96 -13.96 17.73
N VAL A 38 -1.64 -12.87 18.12
CA VAL A 38 -2.17 -12.68 19.47
C VAL A 38 -3.20 -13.77 19.78
N THR A 39 -4.12 -14.06 18.87
CA THR A 39 -5.11 -15.13 19.07
C THR A 39 -4.47 -16.51 19.19
N ALA A 40 -3.42 -16.81 18.41
CA ALA A 40 -2.68 -18.07 18.51
C ALA A 40 -1.87 -18.17 19.81
N PHE A 41 -1.37 -17.04 20.31
CA PHE A 41 -0.70 -16.96 21.61
C PHE A 41 -1.66 -17.22 22.77
N THR A 42 -2.82 -16.56 22.77
CA THR A 42 -3.85 -16.77 23.79
C THR A 42 -4.43 -18.19 23.75
N GLY A 43 -4.46 -18.82 22.56
CA GLY A 43 -4.89 -20.22 22.39
C GLY A 43 -3.86 -21.28 22.75
N GLY A 44 -2.64 -20.92 23.16
CA GLY A 44 -1.57 -21.86 23.50
C GLY A 44 -1.00 -22.66 22.32
N THR A 45 -1.38 -22.32 21.08
CA THR A 45 -0.92 -22.98 19.84
C THR A 45 0.25 -22.25 19.18
N LEU A 46 0.86 -21.28 19.88
CA LEU A 46 1.92 -20.46 19.33
C LEU A 46 3.18 -21.28 19.07
N THR A 47 3.44 -21.51 17.78
CA THR A 47 4.61 -22.23 17.29
C THR A 47 5.61 -21.24 16.68
N ALA A 48 6.91 -21.50 16.79
CA ALA A 48 7.97 -20.69 16.17
C ALA A 48 7.75 -20.45 14.66
N GLY A 49 7.11 -21.39 13.96
CA GLY A 49 6.71 -21.24 12.56
C GLY A 49 5.71 -20.12 12.30
N ILE A 50 4.75 -19.89 13.20
CA ILE A 50 3.73 -18.83 13.06
C ILE A 50 4.38 -17.45 13.21
N LEU A 51 5.36 -17.35 14.11
CA LEU A 51 6.17 -16.15 14.31
C LEU A 51 7.00 -15.82 13.07
N LEU A 52 7.68 -16.82 12.49
CA LEU A 52 8.50 -16.65 11.29
C LEU A 52 7.68 -16.25 10.07
N ILE A 53 6.51 -16.87 9.86
CA ILE A 53 5.58 -16.52 8.78
C ILE A 53 5.12 -15.06 8.91
N ASN A 54 4.89 -14.57 10.12
CA ASN A 54 4.49 -13.19 10.34
C ASN A 54 5.58 -12.18 10.04
N ILE A 55 6.84 -12.47 10.40
CA ILE A 55 7.98 -11.61 10.06
C ILE A 55 8.11 -11.50 8.53
N ILE A 56 8.00 -12.63 7.82
CA ILE A 56 8.05 -12.63 6.35
C ILE A 56 6.88 -11.84 5.76
N LYS A 57 5.66 -12.00 6.30
CA LYS A 57 4.50 -11.21 5.87
C LYS A 57 4.73 -9.71 6.04
N ILE A 58 5.31 -9.26 7.16
CA ILE A 58 5.60 -7.83 7.39
C ILE A 58 6.63 -7.30 6.38
N PHE A 59 7.66 -8.09 6.04
CA PHE A 59 8.61 -7.70 5.00
C PHE A 59 7.95 -7.59 3.61
N VAL A 60 7.14 -8.59 3.25
CA VAL A 60 6.37 -8.58 1.99
C VAL A 60 5.37 -7.42 1.97
N ALA A 61 4.78 -7.07 3.13
CA ALA A 61 3.89 -5.94 3.29
C ALA A 61 4.50 -4.62 2.88
N SER A 62 5.70 -4.36 3.42
CA SER A 62 6.45 -3.14 3.17
C SER A 62 6.82 -3.05 1.69
N THR A 63 7.20 -4.18 1.08
CA THR A 63 7.53 -4.23 -0.35
C THR A 63 6.31 -3.97 -1.24
N ILE A 64 5.16 -4.58 -0.93
CA ILE A 64 3.92 -4.39 -1.71
C ILE A 64 3.37 -2.97 -1.52
N GLY A 65 3.36 -2.46 -0.29
CA GLY A 65 2.93 -1.08 0.00
C GLY A 65 3.79 -0.05 -0.75
N GLY A 66 5.11 -0.24 -0.74
CA GLY A 66 6.05 0.59 -1.49
C GLY A 66 5.89 0.46 -3.01
N ALA A 67 5.66 -0.76 -3.52
CA ALA A 67 5.42 -0.98 -4.95
C ALA A 67 4.14 -0.30 -5.44
N ILE A 68 3.05 -0.39 -4.68
CA ILE A 68 1.78 0.32 -4.97
C ILE A 68 2.02 1.83 -4.99
N TRP A 69 2.78 2.35 -4.02
CA TRP A 69 3.10 3.77 -3.95
C TRP A 69 3.90 4.25 -5.15
N CYS A 70 4.98 3.54 -5.51
CA CYS A 70 5.78 3.85 -6.71
C CYS A 70 4.96 3.79 -8.01
N LEU A 71 4.09 2.78 -8.17
CA LEU A 71 3.22 2.67 -9.35
C LEU A 71 2.26 3.85 -9.46
N CYS A 72 1.63 4.25 -8.35
CA CYS A 72 0.74 5.39 -8.34
C CYS A 72 1.46 6.72 -8.60
N ASP A 73 2.70 6.87 -8.14
CA ASP A 73 3.52 8.05 -8.39
C ASP A 73 3.93 8.17 -9.87
N ILE A 74 4.34 7.05 -10.50
CA ILE A 74 4.66 7.00 -11.94
C ILE A 74 3.43 7.37 -12.79
N ILE A 75 2.25 6.85 -12.45
CA ILE A 75 0.99 7.16 -13.17
C ILE A 75 0.62 8.64 -12.99
N ALA A 76 0.78 9.19 -11.78
CA ALA A 76 0.55 10.61 -11.52
C ALA A 76 1.55 11.49 -12.28
N GLY A 77 2.81 11.06 -12.41
CA GLY A 77 3.85 11.70 -13.22
C GLY A 77 3.50 11.72 -14.70
N TYR A 78 3.04 10.59 -15.26
CA TYR A 78 2.61 10.50 -16.65
C TYR A 78 1.44 11.45 -16.98
N PHE A 79 0.47 11.56 -16.08
CA PHE A 79 -0.62 12.53 -16.22
C PHE A 79 -0.18 14.00 -16.12
N ARG A 80 0.99 14.24 -15.52
CA ARG A 80 1.60 15.56 -15.37
C ARG A 80 2.44 15.95 -16.58
N GLU A 81 2.99 14.97 -17.31
CA GLU A 81 3.85 15.14 -18.50
C GLU A 81 3.13 15.05 -19.85
N LEU A 82 1.86 14.61 -19.89
CA LEU A 82 1.07 14.60 -21.13
C LEU A 82 1.14 15.99 -21.82
N PRO A 83 1.74 16.08 -23.03
CA PRO A 83 1.90 17.35 -23.73
C PRO A 83 0.55 17.99 -24.03
N ASP A 84 0.52 19.32 -23.97
CA ASP A 84 -0.62 20.13 -24.36
C ASP A 84 -0.85 19.96 -25.87
N ASP A 85 -1.87 19.17 -26.25
CA ASP A 85 -2.53 19.35 -27.56
C ASP A 85 -3.27 20.69 -27.50
N ASP A 86 -2.64 21.73 -28.06
CA ASP A 86 -3.26 23.02 -28.43
C ASP A 86 -4.31 22.82 -29.53
#